data_AF-A0A396U4W3-F1
#
_entry.id   AF-A0A396U4W3-F1
#
_cell.length_a   1.000
_cell.length_b   1.000
_cell.length_c   1.000
_cell.angle_alpha   90.00
_cell.angle_beta   90.00
_cell.angle_gamma   90.00
#
_symmetry.space_group_name_H-M   'P 1'
#
loop_
_entity.id
_entity.type
_entity.pdbx_description
1 polymer ?
#
loop_
_entity_poly.entity_id
_entity_poly.type
_entity_poly.pdbx_seq_one_letter_code
_entity_poly.pdbx_strand_id
1 'polypeptide(L)'
;MYLDRMGFAYGADESRWSENAANTLGEGEGLYSKVLSGTEGVIFSRSTNLYALMTNDDPFQYFGGIGLAVRHLDGATPEMYVSNLRKKDQLKSQTLDEFVNQKMRSRYFHPRWIKAMQDSGYAGATAILDRMNNMWGGSDDT
;
A
#
# COMPACT_ATOMS: atom_id res chain seq x y z
N MET A 1 -8.50 -12.37 -7.53
CA MET A 1 -7.34 -12.65 -6.65
C MET A 1 -7.36 -11.87 -5.34
N TYR A 2 -7.40 -10.52 -5.33
CA TYR A 2 -7.47 -9.74 -4.07
C TYR A 2 -8.76 -9.99 -3.28
N LEU A 3 -9.92 -9.86 -3.95
CA LEU A 3 -11.24 -10.09 -3.34
C LEU A 3 -11.38 -11.50 -2.77
N ASP A 4 -10.85 -12.51 -3.46
CA ASP A 4 -10.89 -13.92 -3.03
C ASP A 4 -10.01 -14.18 -1.80
N ARG A 5 -8.86 -13.50 -1.73
CA ARG A 5 -7.88 -13.67 -0.64
C ARG A 5 -8.26 -12.90 0.62
N MET A 6 -8.96 -11.78 0.48
CA MET A 6 -9.33 -10.88 1.58
C MET A 6 -10.78 -11.02 2.04
N GLY A 7 -11.60 -11.84 1.37
CA GLY A 7 -13.03 -11.99 1.65
C GLY A 7 -13.39 -12.75 2.92
N PHE A 8 -12.56 -12.76 3.97
CA PHE A 8 -12.86 -13.45 5.23
C PHE A 8 -13.54 -12.50 6.22
N ALA A 9 -14.66 -12.95 6.80
CA ALA A 9 -15.43 -12.14 7.75
C ALA A 9 -15.01 -12.38 9.21
N TYR A 10 -14.98 -11.31 9.99
CA TYR A 10 -14.78 -11.31 11.44
C TYR A 10 -15.84 -10.41 12.08
N GLY A 11 -16.42 -10.83 13.20
CA GLY A 11 -17.52 -10.10 13.84
C GLY A 11 -17.75 -10.51 15.28
N ALA A 12 -18.83 -10.00 15.89
CA ALA A 12 -19.16 -10.27 17.30
C ALA A 12 -19.54 -11.74 17.57
N ASP A 13 -19.90 -12.49 16.54
CA ASP A 13 -20.20 -13.92 16.62
C ASP A 13 -18.95 -14.74 16.26
N GLU A 14 -18.38 -15.39 17.28
CA GLU A 14 -17.17 -16.21 17.15
C GLU A 14 -17.39 -17.46 16.28
N SER A 15 -18.63 -17.95 16.19
CA SER A 15 -18.95 -19.15 15.41
C SER A 15 -18.82 -18.95 13.90
N ARG A 16 -18.78 -17.68 13.47
CA ARG A 16 -18.73 -17.25 12.06
C ARG A 16 -17.39 -16.64 11.67
N TRP A 17 -16.39 -16.72 12.55
CA TRP A 17 -15.05 -16.23 12.25
C TRP A 17 -14.41 -17.01 11.12
N SER A 18 -13.72 -16.30 10.24
CA SER A 18 -13.03 -16.87 9.08
C SER A 18 -13.96 -17.58 8.09
N GLU A 19 -15.27 -17.28 8.12
CA GLU A 19 -16.15 -17.64 7.02
C GLU A 19 -15.69 -16.89 5.75
N ASN A 20 -15.45 -17.64 4.68
CA ASN A 20 -15.13 -17.03 3.39
C ASN A 20 -16.41 -16.47 2.78
N ALA A 21 -16.51 -15.16 2.74
CA ALA A 21 -17.63 -14.41 2.21
C ALA A 21 -17.44 -14.00 0.73
N ALA A 22 -16.40 -14.47 0.05
CA ALA A 22 -16.05 -14.05 -1.30
C ALA A 22 -17.08 -14.46 -2.36
N ASN A 23 -17.85 -15.53 -2.12
CA ASN A 23 -18.89 -16.05 -3.05
C ASN A 23 -20.28 -16.13 -2.40
N THR A 24 -20.55 -15.31 -1.40
CA THR A 24 -21.82 -15.36 -0.64
C THR A 24 -23.05 -14.95 -1.46
N LEU A 25 -22.88 -14.27 -2.59
CA LEU A 25 -23.99 -13.78 -3.43
C LEU A 25 -23.95 -14.34 -4.88
N GLY A 26 -22.94 -15.14 -5.25
CA GLY A 26 -22.76 -15.71 -6.59
C GLY A 26 -21.27 -15.84 -6.96
N GLU A 27 -20.96 -16.39 -8.15
CA GLU A 27 -19.58 -16.41 -8.66
C GLU A 27 -19.08 -14.97 -8.88
N GLY A 28 -18.07 -14.55 -8.12
CA GLY A 28 -17.46 -13.22 -8.25
C GLY A 28 -18.23 -12.08 -7.55
N GLU A 29 -19.40 -12.35 -6.98
CA GLU A 29 -20.16 -11.41 -6.16
C GLU A 29 -20.24 -11.90 -4.72
N GLY A 30 -19.39 -11.34 -3.86
CA GLY A 30 -19.36 -11.62 -2.43
C GLY A 30 -19.80 -10.42 -1.61
N LEU A 31 -20.14 -10.66 -0.34
CA LEU A 31 -20.39 -9.59 0.63
C LEU A 31 -19.22 -8.57 0.66
N TYR A 32 -17.98 -9.03 0.48
CA TYR A 32 -16.82 -8.16 0.47
C TYR A 32 -16.79 -7.18 -0.71
N SER A 33 -17.21 -7.58 -1.92
CA SER A 33 -17.28 -6.67 -3.07
C SER A 33 -18.38 -5.62 -2.89
N LYS A 34 -19.52 -5.99 -2.30
CA LYS A 34 -20.59 -5.05 -1.95
C LYS A 34 -20.15 -4.00 -0.93
N VAL A 35 -19.32 -4.39 0.05
CA VAL A 35 -18.79 -3.47 1.05
C VAL A 35 -17.77 -2.50 0.45
N LEU A 36 -17.00 -2.95 -0.53
CA LEU A 36 -15.99 -2.11 -1.20
C LEU A 36 -16.59 -1.17 -2.24
N SER A 37 -17.68 -1.56 -2.90
CA SER A 37 -18.33 -0.70 -3.90
C SER A 37 -18.89 0.57 -3.26
N GLY A 38 -18.65 1.71 -3.90
CA GLY A 38 -18.96 3.05 -3.39
C GLY A 38 -17.90 3.62 -2.44
N THR A 39 -16.74 2.98 -2.31
CA THR A 39 -15.64 3.52 -1.51
C THR A 39 -15.02 4.73 -2.23
N GLU A 40 -15.17 5.92 -1.65
CA GLU A 40 -14.62 7.15 -2.22
C GLU A 40 -13.14 7.36 -1.83
N GLY A 41 -12.70 6.78 -0.72
CA GLY A 41 -11.33 6.92 -0.25
C GLY A 41 -10.85 5.81 0.67
N VAL A 42 -9.54 5.54 0.61
CA VAL A 42 -8.86 4.53 1.42
C VAL A 42 -7.75 5.21 2.23
N ILE A 43 -7.71 4.92 3.53
CA ILE A 43 -6.71 5.51 4.44
C ILE A 43 -5.77 4.41 4.95
N PHE A 44 -4.47 4.60 4.74
CA PHE A 44 -3.44 3.79 5.36
C PHE A 44 -2.76 4.56 6.49
N SER A 45 -2.81 4.00 7.70
CA SER A 45 -2.15 4.60 8.87
C SER A 45 -0.71 4.10 9.01
N ARG A 46 0.24 5.03 9.14
CA ARG A 46 1.66 4.71 9.30
C ARG A 46 2.20 5.26 10.62
N SER A 47 2.69 4.35 11.46
CA SER A 47 3.32 4.66 12.75
C SER A 47 4.85 4.58 12.74
N THR A 48 5.49 3.93 11.74
CA THR A 48 6.94 3.63 11.76
C THR A 48 7.77 4.39 10.73
N ASN A 49 9.06 4.55 11.01
CA ASN A 49 10.05 5.15 10.10
C ASN A 49 10.72 4.16 9.16
N LEU A 50 10.90 2.91 9.62
CA LEU A 50 11.66 1.87 8.93
C LEU A 50 10.91 1.30 7.74
N TYR A 51 9.65 0.93 7.93
CA TYR A 51 8.82 0.31 6.88
C TYR A 51 8.14 1.39 6.06
N ALA A 52 8.88 1.94 5.09
CA ALA A 52 8.27 2.76 4.04
C ALA A 52 7.44 1.85 3.15
N LEU A 53 6.40 2.43 2.54
CA LEU A 53 5.60 1.76 1.52
C LEU A 53 6.48 1.06 0.47
N MET A 54 7.70 1.55 0.25
CA MET A 54 8.64 1.02 -0.73
C MET A 54 9.86 0.29 -0.14
N THR A 55 9.95 -0.03 1.15
CA THR A 55 11.07 -0.84 1.73
C THR A 55 10.67 -2.28 2.02
N ASN A 56 9.36 -2.55 2.00
CA ASN A 56 8.76 -3.86 2.06
C ASN A 56 7.58 -3.82 1.08
N ASP A 57 7.30 -4.91 0.37
CA ASP A 57 6.26 -4.97 -0.66
C ASP A 57 4.84 -5.00 -0.05
N ASP A 58 4.73 -5.37 1.23
CA ASP A 58 3.44 -5.52 1.93
C ASP A 58 2.51 -4.31 1.82
N PRO A 59 2.94 -3.05 2.08
CA PRO A 59 2.02 -1.92 2.06
C PRO A 59 1.53 -1.61 0.65
N PHE A 60 2.36 -1.84 -0.38
CA PHE A 60 1.93 -1.72 -1.78
C PHE A 60 0.94 -2.81 -2.16
N GLN A 61 1.17 -4.05 -1.71
CA GLN A 61 0.25 -5.16 -1.98
C GLN A 61 -1.13 -4.94 -1.36
N TYR A 62 -1.21 -4.52 -0.08
CA TYR A 62 -2.50 -4.31 0.57
C TYR A 62 -3.19 -3.01 0.14
N PHE A 63 -2.44 -1.91 0.06
CA PHE A 63 -3.00 -0.60 -0.27
C PHE A 63 -3.25 -0.44 -1.77
N GLY A 64 -2.33 -0.91 -2.62
CA GLY A 64 -2.55 -1.01 -4.06
C GLY A 64 -3.64 -2.03 -4.39
N GLY A 65 -3.65 -3.18 -3.73
CA GLY A 65 -4.64 -4.24 -3.95
C GLY A 65 -6.08 -3.80 -3.67
N ILE A 66 -6.32 -3.05 -2.57
CA ILE A 66 -7.66 -2.52 -2.29
C ILE A 66 -8.05 -1.42 -3.28
N GLY A 67 -7.12 -0.55 -3.68
CA GLY A 67 -7.38 0.49 -4.69
C GLY A 67 -7.74 -0.10 -6.06
N LEU A 68 -7.06 -1.17 -6.46
CA LEU A 68 -7.37 -1.93 -7.69
C LEU A 68 -8.71 -2.67 -7.57
N ALA A 69 -9.03 -3.23 -6.41
CA ALA A 69 -10.30 -3.89 -6.17
C ALA A 69 -11.47 -2.91 -6.29
N VAL A 70 -11.37 -1.73 -5.66
CA VAL A 70 -12.40 -0.67 -5.80
C VAL A 70 -12.48 -0.18 -7.24
N ARG A 71 -11.34 0.06 -7.92
CA ARG A 71 -11.33 0.44 -9.34
C ARG A 71 -12.00 -0.60 -10.23
N HIS A 72 -11.81 -1.89 -9.94
CA HIS A 72 -12.43 -2.97 -10.69
C HIS A 72 -13.95 -2.99 -10.51
N LEU A 73 -14.45 -2.66 -9.31
CA LEU A 73 -15.87 -2.65 -8.98
C LEU A 73 -16.59 -1.38 -9.49
N ASP A 74 -15.99 -0.21 -9.26
CA ASP A 74 -16.66 1.08 -9.45
C ASP A 74 -16.15 1.84 -10.70
N GLY A 75 -15.11 1.33 -11.38
CA GLY A 75 -14.53 1.91 -12.59
C GLY A 75 -13.58 3.08 -12.35
N ALA A 76 -13.49 3.61 -11.13
CA ALA A 76 -12.60 4.70 -10.75
C ALA A 76 -11.71 4.32 -9.56
N THR A 77 -10.47 4.83 -9.55
CA THR A 77 -9.57 4.63 -8.40
C THR A 77 -10.03 5.55 -7.25
N PRO A 78 -10.22 5.02 -6.03
CA PRO A 78 -10.59 5.83 -4.87
C PRO A 78 -9.44 6.77 -4.49
N GLU A 79 -9.74 7.82 -3.73
CA GLU A 79 -8.70 8.68 -3.20
C GLU A 79 -7.86 7.94 -2.15
N MET A 80 -6.54 7.89 -2.36
CA MET A 80 -5.63 7.13 -1.53
C MET A 80 -4.87 8.05 -0.57
N TYR A 81 -5.08 7.89 0.73
CA TYR A 81 -4.48 8.73 1.78
C TYR A 81 -3.52 7.96 2.69
N VAL A 82 -2.46 8.64 3.11
CA VAL A 82 -1.50 8.15 4.10
C VAL A 82 -1.55 9.05 5.34
N SER A 83 -2.03 8.51 6.45
CA SER A 83 -1.98 9.19 7.75
C SER A 83 -0.64 8.94 8.42
N ASN A 84 0.20 9.98 8.46
CA ASN A 84 1.52 9.94 9.04
C ASN A 84 1.44 10.27 10.54
N LEU A 85 1.45 9.22 11.36
CA LEU A 85 1.41 9.29 12.82
C LEU A 85 2.82 9.34 13.47
N ARG A 86 3.89 9.57 12.69
CA ARG A 86 5.30 9.54 13.18
C ARG A 86 5.59 10.48 14.34
N LYS A 87 4.85 11.57 14.45
CA LYS A 87 4.96 12.55 15.53
C LYS A 87 3.57 12.71 16.11
N LYS A 88 3.40 12.34 17.38
CA LYS A 88 2.12 12.45 18.09
C LYS A 88 1.52 13.85 17.97
N ASP A 89 2.37 14.88 17.91
CA ASP A 89 1.96 16.29 17.91
C ASP A 89 1.93 16.91 16.50
N GLN A 90 2.28 16.14 15.46
CA GLN A 90 2.28 16.58 14.06
C GLN A 90 1.71 15.49 13.15
N LEU A 91 0.45 15.16 13.41
CA LEU A 91 -0.36 14.31 12.54
C LEU A 91 -0.48 14.99 11.16
N LYS A 92 -0.05 14.29 10.12
CA LYS A 92 -0.21 14.76 8.73
C LYS A 92 -0.90 13.67 7.91
N SER A 93 -2.12 13.96 7.45
CA SER A 93 -2.71 13.21 6.33
C SER A 93 -2.24 13.85 5.04
N GLN A 94 -1.84 13.02 4.07
CA GLN A 94 -1.45 13.46 2.73
C GLN A 94 -1.85 12.38 1.74
N THR A 95 -2.00 12.74 0.48
CA THR A 95 -2.29 11.75 -0.57
C THR A 95 -1.11 10.80 -0.75
N LEU A 96 -1.37 9.60 -1.29
CA LEU A 96 -0.33 8.62 -1.60
C LEU A 96 0.74 9.20 -2.53
N ASP A 97 0.32 9.95 -3.55
CA ASP A 97 1.23 10.55 -4.52
C ASP A 97 2.14 11.61 -3.85
N GLU A 98 1.59 12.51 -3.04
CA GLU A 98 2.38 13.46 -2.27
C GLU A 98 3.38 12.76 -1.35
N PHE A 99 2.94 11.70 -0.68
CA PHE A 99 3.79 10.93 0.22
C PHE A 99 4.96 10.26 -0.53
N VAL A 100 4.69 9.60 -1.66
CA VAL A 100 5.72 8.93 -2.47
C VAL A 100 6.69 9.96 -3.04
N ASN A 101 6.18 11.05 -3.62
CA ASN A 101 7.00 12.14 -4.16
C ASN A 101 7.90 12.77 -3.10
N GLN A 102 7.37 13.03 -1.89
CA GLN A 102 8.16 13.56 -0.78
C GLN A 102 9.25 12.57 -0.34
N LYS A 103 8.95 11.26 -0.30
CA LYS A 103 9.93 10.22 0.07
C LYS A 103 11.02 10.04 -0.97
N MET A 104 10.68 10.11 -2.26
CA MET A 104 11.65 10.06 -3.35
C MET A 104 12.66 11.20 -3.23
N ARG A 105 12.17 12.43 -3.11
CA ARG A 105 13.02 13.62 -3.00
C ARG A 105 13.87 13.63 -1.74
N SER A 106 13.31 13.23 -0.60
CA SER A 106 13.99 13.34 0.70
C SER A 106 15.00 12.22 0.98
N ARG A 107 14.93 11.07 0.30
CA ARG A 107 15.88 9.95 0.51
C ARG A 107 16.67 9.60 -0.74
N TYR A 108 16.00 9.13 -1.80
CA TYR A 108 16.67 8.47 -2.92
C TYR A 108 17.33 9.45 -3.87
N PHE A 109 16.75 10.63 -4.04
CA PHE A 109 17.37 11.72 -4.78
C PHE A 109 18.14 12.70 -3.88
N HIS A 110 18.35 12.37 -2.60
CA HIS A 110 19.06 13.26 -1.71
C HIS A 110 20.57 13.18 -1.98
N PRO A 111 21.26 14.29 -2.31
CA PRO A 111 22.67 14.26 -2.73
C PRO A 111 23.61 13.62 -1.71
N ARG A 112 23.35 13.83 -0.40
CA ARG A 112 24.11 13.18 0.68
C ARG A 112 23.96 11.65 0.71
N TRP A 113 22.79 11.12 0.35
CA TRP A 113 22.58 9.68 0.30
C TRP A 113 23.31 9.08 -0.90
N ILE A 114 23.17 9.70 -2.08
CA ILE A 114 23.87 9.28 -3.30
C ILE A 114 25.38 9.27 -3.06
N LYS A 115 25.93 10.32 -2.45
CA LYS A 115 27.36 10.40 -2.13
C LYS A 115 27.80 9.29 -1.15
N ALA A 116 27.05 9.05 -0.08
CA ALA A 116 27.37 7.99 0.86
C ALA A 116 27.31 6.58 0.22
N MET A 117 26.40 6.35 -0.72
CA MET A 117 26.34 5.10 -1.49
C MET A 117 27.55 4.99 -2.43
N GLN A 118 27.93 6.07 -3.12
CA GLN A 118 29.13 6.10 -3.98
C GLN A 118 30.41 5.81 -3.17
N ASP A 119 30.55 6.40 -1.98
CA ASP A 119 31.69 6.18 -1.08
C ASP A 119 31.76 4.71 -0.58
N SER A 120 30.63 3.99 -0.61
CA SER A 120 30.52 2.59 -0.18
C SER A 120 30.86 1.57 -1.28
N GLY A 121 31.26 2.03 -2.48
CA GLY A 121 31.70 1.18 -3.59
C GLY A 121 30.65 0.15 -4.03
N TYR A 122 31.05 -1.12 -4.17
CA TYR A 122 30.18 -2.19 -4.66
C TYR A 122 28.90 -2.35 -3.85
N ALA A 123 29.00 -2.34 -2.52
CA ALA A 123 27.83 -2.49 -1.64
C ALA A 123 26.83 -1.34 -1.81
N GLY A 124 27.31 -0.12 -2.06
CA GLY A 124 26.44 1.03 -2.34
C GLY A 124 25.78 0.94 -3.71
N ALA A 125 26.47 0.44 -4.73
CA ALA A 125 25.90 0.22 -6.06
C ALA A 125 24.75 -0.81 -6.02
N THR A 126 24.93 -1.92 -5.32
CA THR A 126 23.87 -2.92 -5.12
C THR A 126 22.67 -2.34 -4.38
N ALA A 127 22.92 -1.55 -3.31
CA ALA A 127 21.84 -0.92 -2.57
C ALA A 127 21.02 0.09 -3.41
N ILE A 128 21.66 0.79 -4.36
CA ILE A 128 20.97 1.65 -5.33
C ILE A 128 20.15 0.81 -6.30
N LEU A 129 20.71 -0.28 -6.83
CA LEU A 129 20.02 -1.18 -7.76
C LEU A 129 18.77 -1.82 -7.13
N ASP A 130 18.90 -2.40 -5.94
CA ASP A 130 17.78 -2.97 -5.19
C ASP A 130 16.68 -1.94 -4.94
N ARG A 131 17.08 -0.67 -4.75
CA ARG A 131 16.14 0.42 -4.55
C ARG A 131 15.38 0.80 -5.80
N MET A 132 16.02 0.79 -6.96
CA MET A 132 15.39 0.99 -8.25
C MET A 132 14.46 -0.18 -8.59
N ASN A 133 14.87 -1.42 -8.31
CA ASN A 133 14.05 -2.60 -8.50
C ASN A 133 12.79 -2.56 -7.63
N ASN A 134 12.89 -2.19 -6.35
CA ASN A 134 11.71 -2.04 -5.49
C ASN A 134 10.78 -0.88 -5.91
N MET A 135 11.28 0.09 -6.68
CA MET A 135 10.47 1.17 -7.24
C MET A 135 9.71 0.70 -8.49
N TRP A 136 10.37 -0.08 -9.35
CA TRP A 136 9.83 -0.52 -10.64
C TRP A 136 9.05 -1.85 -10.56
N GLY A 137 9.42 -2.75 -9.66
CA GLY A 137 8.68 -3.98 -9.38
C GLY A 137 7.27 -3.69 -8.85
N GLY A 138 7.05 -2.51 -8.25
CA GLY A 138 5.71 -2.03 -7.91
C GLY A 138 4.89 -1.49 -9.09
N SER A 139 5.49 -1.28 -10.28
CA SER A 139 4.81 -0.80 -11.50
C SER A 139 4.55 -1.88 -12.55
N ASP A 140 5.26 -3.01 -12.52
CA ASP A 140 5.11 -4.09 -13.49
C ASP A 140 4.07 -5.16 -13.08
N ASP A 141 3.49 -5.07 -11.87
CA ASP A 141 2.54 -6.06 -11.31
C ASP A 141 1.06 -5.61 -11.38
N THR A 142 0.69 -4.79 -12.38
CA THR A 142 -0.71 -4.39 -12.65
C THR A 142 -1.15 -4.68 -14.08
#